data_AF-A0A0B5FU23-F1
#
_entry.id   AF-A0A0B5FU23-F1
#
_cell.length_a   1.000
_cell.length_b   1.000
_cell.length_c   1.000
_cell.angle_alpha   90.00
_cell.angle_beta   90.00
_cell.angle_gamma   90.00
#
_symmetry.space_group_name_H-M   'P 1'
#
loop_
_entity.id
_entity.type
_entity.pdbx_description
1 polymer ?
#
loop_
_entity_poly.entity_id
_entity_poly.type
_entity_poly.pdbx_seq_one_letter_code
_entity_poly.pdbx_strand_id
1 'polypeptide(L)' 'MQELQMDWVQAQAKAEAKLETLRAIISREIKRPMPFSESLINITLMMIRRNYGKKEETRTRNLFGIPGSG' A
#
# COMPACT_ATOMS: atom_id res chain seq x y z
N MET A 1 -21.10 -24.27 10.39
CA MET A 1 -20.84 -23.70 9.05
C MET A 1 -20.87 -22.15 9.00
N GLN A 2 -21.03 -21.44 10.12
CA GLN A 2 -20.94 -19.96 10.17
C GLN A 2 -19.54 -19.44 10.52
N GLU A 3 -18.69 -20.23 11.20
CA GLU A 3 -17.34 -19.82 11.62
C GLU A 3 -16.39 -19.54 10.45
N LEU A 4 -16.41 -20.39 9.41
CA LEU A 4 -15.60 -20.20 8.20
C LEU A 4 -15.89 -18.88 7.47
N GLN A 5 -17.11 -18.34 7.62
CA GLN A 5 -17.45 -17.07 6.97
C GLN A 5 -16.77 -15.87 7.64
N MET A 6 -16.71 -15.89 8.97
CA MET A 6 -16.10 -14.84 9.76
C MET A 6 -14.59 -14.77 9.56
N ASP A 7 -13.93 -15.92 9.39
CA ASP A 7 -12.47 -16.00 9.25
C ASP A 7 -11.97 -15.36 7.95
N TRP A 8 -12.65 -15.59 6.82
CA TRP A 8 -12.24 -14.96 5.55
C TRP A 8 -12.43 -13.45 5.60
N VAL A 9 -13.54 -12.97 6.17
CA VAL A 9 -13.83 -11.52 6.27
C VAL A 9 -12.77 -10.85 7.13
N GLN A 10 -12.41 -11.45 8.27
CA GLN A 10 -11.36 -10.94 9.13
C GLN A 10 -9.98 -10.96 8.46
N ALA A 11 -9.65 -12.02 7.72
CA ALA A 11 -8.40 -12.10 6.98
C ALA A 11 -8.30 -11.01 5.90
N GLN A 12 -9.40 -10.76 5.19
CA GLN A 12 -9.47 -9.71 4.17
C GLN A 12 -9.39 -8.31 4.78
N ALA A 13 -10.11 -8.06 5.88
CA ALA A 13 -10.02 -6.79 6.60
C ALA A 13 -8.60 -6.51 7.13
N LYS A 14 -7.89 -7.54 7.62
CA LYS A 14 -6.49 -7.43 8.02
C LYS A 14 -5.57 -7.11 6.85
N ALA A 15 -5.81 -7.69 5.67
CA ALA A 15 -5.04 -7.39 4.47
C ALA A 15 -5.24 -5.94 4.01
N GLU A 16 -6.49 -5.47 3.98
CA GLU A 16 -6.83 -4.08 3.64
C GLU A 16 -6.21 -3.09 4.65
N ALA A 17 -6.29 -3.37 5.95
CA ALA A 17 -5.68 -2.51 6.98
C ALA A 17 -4.15 -2.37 6.81
N LYS A 18 -3.47 -3.46 6.42
CA LYS A 18 -2.04 -3.42 6.12
C LYS A 18 -1.74 -2.63 4.85
N LEU A 19 -2.54 -2.78 3.79
CA LEU A 19 -2.39 -1.99 2.56
C LEU A 19 -2.55 -0.49 2.84
N GLU A 20 -3.58 -0.11 3.62
CA GLU A 20 -3.79 1.28 4.04
C GLU A 20 -2.65 1.82 4.91
N THR A 21 -2.04 0.97 5.75
CA THR A 21 -0.85 1.35 6.51
C THR A 21 0.33 1.69 5.59
N LEU A 22 0.57 0.89 4.54
CA LEU A 22 1.63 1.15 3.55
C LEU A 22 1.34 2.45 2.78
N ARG A 23 0.08 2.69 2.39
CA ARG A 23 -0.34 3.95 1.77
C ARG A 23 -0.14 5.15 2.69
N ALA A 24 -0.41 5.01 3.98
CA ALA A 24 -0.20 6.05 4.97
C ALA A 24 1.29 6.42 5.11
N ILE A 25 2.21 5.45 5.03
CA ILE A 25 3.65 5.72 5.01
C ILE A 25 4.02 6.60 3.82
N ILE A 26 3.58 6.25 2.61
CA ILE A 26 3.81 7.05 1.40
C ILE A 26 3.21 8.45 1.54
N SER A 27 1.96 8.55 2.03
CA SER A 27 1.29 9.83 2.22
C SER A 27 2.04 10.75 3.19
N ARG A 28 2.55 10.20 4.30
CA ARG A 28 3.35 10.95 5.28
C ARG A 28 4.66 11.43 4.68
N GLU A 29 5.33 10.57 3.91
CA GLU A 29 6.61 10.91 3.31
C GLU A 29 6.47 12.02 2.26
N ILE A 30 5.45 11.96 1.41
CA ILE A 30 5.19 12.98 0.38
C ILE A 30 4.76 14.33 1.00
N LYS A 31 4.03 14.30 2.12
CA LYS A 31 3.59 15.52 2.83
C LYS A 31 4.69 16.15 3.68
N ARG A 32 5.82 15.47 3.87
CA ARG A 32 6.91 15.95 4.71
C ARG A 32 7.61 17.13 4.02
N PRO A 33 7.95 18.23 4.74
CA PRO A 33 8.85 19.23 4.21
C PRO A 33 10.22 18.59 3.92
N MET A 34 10.80 18.92 2.76
CA MET A 34 12.00 18.31 2.20
C MET A 34 13.18 18.15 3.20
N PRO A 35 14.02 17.12 3.02
CA PRO A 35 13.95 16.13 1.94
C PRO A 35 13.01 14.97 2.31
N PHE A 36 12.21 14.53 1.34
CA PHE A 36 11.51 13.25 1.44
C PHE A 36 12.37 12.12 0.86
N SER A 37 12.21 10.92 1.38
CA SER A 37 12.96 9.74 1.01
C SER A 37 12.29 9.03 -0.16
N GLU A 38 12.75 9.31 -1.38
CA GLU A 38 12.36 8.54 -2.57
C GLU A 38 12.60 7.04 -2.39
N SER A 39 13.68 6.66 -1.70
CA SER A 39 13.97 5.26 -1.38
C SER A 39 12.88 4.63 -0.51
N LEU A 40 12.35 5.34 0.49
CA LEU A 40 11.27 4.82 1.35
C LEU A 40 9.98 4.65 0.54
N ILE A 41 9.64 5.61 -0.32
CA ILE A 41 8.47 5.51 -1.21
C ILE A 41 8.61 4.29 -2.13
N ASN A 42 9.76 4.12 -2.78
CA ASN A 42 10.01 2.99 -3.68
C ASN A 42 10.01 1.63 -2.96
N ILE A 43 10.62 1.53 -1.78
CA ILE A 43 10.57 0.32 -0.95
C ILE A 43 9.13 -0.01 -0.56
N THR A 44 8.35 1.01 -0.19
CA THR A 44 6.93 0.83 0.18
C THR A 44 6.09 0.38 -1.00
N LEU A 45 6.29 0.94 -2.20
CA LEU A 45 5.64 0.49 -3.42
C LEU A 45 6.02 -0.94 -3.79
N MET A 46 7.29 -1.34 -3.62
CA MET A 46 7.72 -2.72 -3.82
C MET A 46 7.02 -3.68 -2.84
N MET A 47 6.87 -3.29 -1.57
CA MET A 47 6.11 -4.08 -0.59
C MET A 47 4.64 -4.23 -0.99
N ILE A 48 4.01 -3.17 -1.52
CA ILE A 48 2.64 -3.23 -2.02
C ILE A 48 2.56 -4.22 -3.20
N ARG A 49 3.47 -4.10 -4.18
CA ARG A 49 3.50 -4.99 -5.34
C ARG A 49 3.67 -6.46 -4.95
N ARG A 50 4.59 -6.75 -4.01
CA ARG A 50 4.89 -8.12 -3.57
C ARG A 50 3.71 -8.77 -2.84
N ASN A 51 2.96 -8.02 -2.04
CA ASN A 51 1.91 -8.56 -1.18
C ASN A 51 0.49 -8.47 -1.80
N TYR A 52 0.24 -7.46 -2.64
CA TYR A 52 -1.10 -7.17 -3.19
C TYR A 52 -1.12 -7.12 -4.73
N GLY A 53 0.02 -7.29 -5.37
CA GLY A 53 0.16 -7.36 -6.83
C GLY A 53 0.38 -6.02 -7.52
N LYS A 54 0.72 -6.09 -8.81
CA LYS A 54 1.01 -4.92 -9.66
C LYS A 54 -0.17 -3.94 -9.75
N LYS A 55 -1.41 -4.44 -9.73
CA LYS A 55 -2.62 -3.58 -9.79
C LYS A 55 -2.69 -2.60 -8.61
N GLU A 56 -2.48 -3.08 -7.38
CA GLU A 56 -2.54 -2.23 -6.18
C GLU A 56 -1.33 -1.30 -6.07
N GLU A 57 -0.16 -1.72 -6.57
CA GLU A 57 0.99 -0.83 -6.75
C GLU A 57 0.63 0.34 -7.69
N THR A 58 0.13 0.05 -8.90
CA THR A 58 -0.27 1.07 -9.88
C THR A 58 -1.36 1.99 -9.33
N ARG A 59 -2.37 1.42 -8.64
CA ARG A 59 -3.42 2.21 -8.00
C ARG A 59 -2.85 3.16 -6.94
N THR A 60 -1.90 2.70 -6.14
CA THR A 60 -1.25 3.51 -5.11
C THR A 60 -0.38 4.61 -5.71
N ARG A 61 0.34 4.32 -6.81
CA ARG A 61 1.08 5.35 -7.57
C ARG A 61 0.15 6.44 -8.07
N ASN A 62 -0.96 6.06 -8.70
CA ASN A 62 -1.96 7.00 -9.21
C ASN A 62 -2.58 7.85 -8.08
N LEU A 63 -2.87 7.24 -6.92
CA LEU A 63 -3.43 7.92 -5.76
C LEU A 63 -2.54 9.06 -5.25
N PHE A 64 -1.21 8.88 -5.33
CA PHE A 64 -0.24 9.83 -4.82
C PHE A 64 0.51 10.61 -5.91
N GLY A 65 0.10 10.49 -7.18
CA GLY A 65 0.75 11.17 -8.30
C GLY A 65 2.20 10.73 -8.56
N ILE A 66 2.56 9.51 -8.18
CA ILE A 66 3.93 8.99 -8.33
C ILE A 66 4.09 8.42 -9.74
N PRO A 67 5.06 8.86 -10.55
CA PRO A 67 5.26 8.32 -11.90
C PRO A 67 5.57 6.82 -11.86
N GLY A 68 5.08 6.10 -12.88
CA GLY A 68 5.36 4.67 -13.03
C GLY A 68 6.80 4.45 -13.48
N SER A 69 7.53 3.61 -12.75
CA SER A 69 8.74 2.96 -13.26
C SER A 69 8.27 1.82 -14.19
N GLY A 70 8.30 2.07 -15.50
CA GLY A 70 7.95 1.10 -16.55
C GLY A 70 8.70 -0.21 -16.41
#